data_AF-A0A6V8NCQ3-F1
#
_entry.id   AF-A0A6V8NCQ3-F1
#
_cell.length_a   1.000
_cell.length_b   1.000
_cell.length_c   1.000
_cell.angle_alpha   90.00
_cell.angle_beta   90.00
_cell.angle_gamma   90.00
#
_symmetry.space_group_name_H-M   'P 1'
#
loop_
_entity.id
_entity.type
_entity.pdbx_description
1 polymer ?
#
loop_
_entity_poly.entity_id
_entity_poly.type
_entity_poly.pdbx_seq_one_letter_code
_entity_poly.pdbx_strand_id
1 'polypeptide(L)' 'MTKAFDEAYADYLAALAKLDTTHDIAEKNRLFRQLTEQLSELETRIKQHDFIWQGYPEEELDPD' A
#
# COMPACT_ATOMS: atom_id res chain seq x y z
N MET A 1 12.63 9.15 5.01
CA MET A 1 12.52 8.94 3.56
C MET A 1 11.37 7.97 3.34
N THR A 2 10.32 8.40 2.65
CA THR A 2 9.16 7.56 2.31
C THR A 2 9.60 6.61 1.20
N LYS A 3 9.50 5.29 1.41
CA LYS A 3 9.75 4.29 0.35
C LYS A 3 8.81 4.52 -0.83
N ALA A 4 9.21 4.16 -2.05
CA ALA A 4 8.30 4.19 -3.21
C ALA A 4 7.12 3.22 -3.02
N PHE A 5 5.99 3.44 -3.71
CA PHE A 5 4.81 2.57 -3.60
C PHE A 5 5.13 1.13 -4.00
N ASP A 6 5.79 0.94 -5.14
CA ASP A 6 6.15 -0.39 -5.64
C ASP A 6 7.06 -1.16 -4.68
N GLU A 7 8.00 -0.46 -4.04
CA GLU A 7 8.89 -1.04 -3.03
C GLU A 7 8.11 -1.47 -1.78
N ALA A 8 7.21 -0.61 -1.29
CA ALA A 8 6.35 -0.93 -0.15
C ALA A 8 5.40 -2.11 -0.46
N TYR A 9 4.90 -2.19 -1.69
CA TYR A 9 4.05 -3.30 -2.14
C TYR A 9 4.83 -4.60 -2.27
N ALA A 10 6.07 -4.56 -2.79
CA ALA A 10 6.95 -5.72 -2.85
C ALA A 10 7.29 -6.26 -1.44
N ASP A 11 7.59 -5.36 -0.48
CA ASP A 11 7.84 -5.73 0.91
C ASP A 11 6.61 -6.40 1.55
N TYR A 12 5.41 -5.91 1.26
CA TYR A 12 4.15 -6.51 1.71
C TYR A 12 3.97 -7.93 1.15
N LEU A 13 4.21 -8.14 -0.15
CA LEU A 13 4.12 -9.47 -0.77
C LEU A 13 5.16 -10.45 -0.18
N ALA A 14 6.37 -9.98 0.09
CA ALA A 14 7.41 -10.80 0.72
C ALA A 14 7.01 -11.22 2.14
N ALA A 15 6.43 -10.30 2.93
CA ALA A 15 5.93 -10.61 4.27
C ALA A 15 4.73 -11.58 4.24
N LEU A 16 3.87 -11.50 3.23
CA LEU A 16 2.78 -12.48 3.02
C LEU A 16 3.32 -13.88 2.74
N ALA A 17 4.29 -14.00 1.83
CA ALA A 17 4.93 -15.28 1.53
C ALA A 17 5.62 -15.88 2.77
N LYS A 18 6.21 -15.02 3.61
CA LYS A 18 6.78 -15.43 4.90
C LYS A 18 5.72 -15.91 5.89
N LEU A 19 4.58 -15.22 5.97
CA LEU A 19 3.47 -15.62 6.85
C LEU A 19 2.95 -17.03 6.53
N ASP A 20 2.84 -17.37 5.23
CA ASP A 20 2.35 -18.66 4.76
C ASP A 20 3.26 -19.82 5.18
N THR A 21 4.57 -19.59 5.20
CA THR A 21 5.58 -20.59 5.58
C THR A 21 5.92 -20.59 7.08
N THR A 22 5.40 -19.64 7.86
CA THR A 22 5.66 -19.52 9.29
C THR A 22 4.75 -20.43 10.10
N HIS A 23 5.36 -21.38 10.82
CA HIS A 23 4.66 -22.36 11.66
C HIS A 23 4.59 -21.94 13.13
N ASP A 24 5.50 -21.06 13.57
CA ASP A 24 5.48 -20.51 14.92
C ASP A 24 4.33 -19.50 15.08
N ILE A 25 3.45 -19.73 16.05
CA ILE A 25 2.24 -18.93 16.24
C ILE A 25 2.59 -17.49 16.68
N ALA A 26 3.62 -17.31 17.49
CA ALA A 26 4.01 -15.98 17.97
C ALA A 26 4.59 -15.13 16.83
N GLU A 27 5.45 -15.71 16.00
CA GLU A 27 5.99 -15.08 14.79
C GLU A 27 4.88 -14.81 13.76
N LYS A 28 3.96 -15.77 13.56
CA LYS A 28 2.82 -15.59 12.66
C LYS A 28 1.94 -14.41 13.08
N ASN A 29 1.66 -14.26 14.37
CA ASN A 29 0.90 -13.12 14.89
C ASN A 29 1.63 -11.79 14.71
N ARG A 30 2.96 -11.77 14.91
CA ARG A 30 3.78 -10.57 14.65
C ARG A 30 3.75 -10.18 13.18
N LEU A 31 3.93 -11.14 12.28
CA LEU A 31 3.88 -10.93 10.83
C LEU A 31 2.49 -10.45 10.39
N PHE A 32 1.43 -11.02 10.93
CA PHE A 32 0.06 -10.59 10.62
C PHE A 32 -0.18 -9.12 11.00
N ARG A 33 0.30 -8.70 12.19
CA ARG A 33 0.21 -7.31 12.62
C ARG A 33 0.99 -6.38 11.70
N GLN A 34 2.22 -6.75 11.37
CA GLN A 34 3.07 -5.98 10.45
C GLN A 34 2.41 -5.83 9.07
N LEU A 35 1.85 -6.91 8.53
CA LEU A 35 1.13 -6.90 7.25
C LEU A 35 -0.09 -5.97 7.28
N THR A 36 -0.81 -5.93 8.40
CA THR A 36 -1.97 -5.04 8.56
C THR A 36 -1.55 -3.57 8.55
N GLU A 37 -0.45 -3.23 9.22
CA GLU A 37 0.13 -1.88 9.22
C GLU A 37 0.60 -1.48 7.82
N GLN A 38 1.31 -2.38 7.11
CA GLN A 38 1.76 -2.15 5.72
C GLN A 38 0.58 -1.96 4.76
N LEU A 39 -0.49 -2.74 4.90
CA LEU A 39 -1.69 -2.61 4.06
C LEU A 39 -2.37 -1.25 4.28
N SER A 40 -2.50 -0.80 5.52
CA SER A 40 -3.09 0.50 5.85
C SER A 40 -2.27 1.67 5.29
N GLU A 41 -0.94 1.54 5.29
CA GLU A 41 -0.06 2.52 4.67
C GLU A 41 -0.23 2.58 3.14
N LEU A 42 -0.29 1.42 2.48
CA LEU A 42 -0.53 1.32 1.03
C LEU A 42 -1.89 1.91 0.65
N GLU A 43 -2.94 1.59 1.41
CA GLU A 43 -4.28 2.13 1.21
C GLU A 43 -4.30 3.66 1.35
N THR A 44 -3.61 4.20 2.35
CA THR A 44 -3.51 5.66 2.56
C THR A 44 -2.84 6.33 1.36
N ARG A 45 -1.77 5.74 0.82
CA ARG A 45 -1.06 6.27 -0.35
C ARG A 45 -1.92 6.25 -1.60
N ILE A 46 -2.69 5.17 -1.82
CA ILE A 46 -3.65 5.08 -2.95
C ILE A 46 -4.69 6.18 -2.82
N LYS A 47 -5.31 6.34 -1.64
CA LYS A 47 -6.32 7.39 -1.41
C LYS A 47 -5.76 8.80 -1.60
N GLN A 48 -4.52 9.04 -1.18
CA GLN A 48 -3.86 10.34 -1.39
C GLN A 48 -3.57 10.59 -2.88
N HIS A 49 -3.15 9.55 -3.61
CA HIS A 49 -2.94 9.65 -5.06
C HIS A 49 -4.27 9.90 -5.79
N ASP A 50 -5.33 9.14 -5.48
CA ASP A 50 -6.66 9.33 -6.08
C ASP A 50 -7.26 10.71 -5.77
N PHE A 51 -7.03 11.24 -4.56
CA PHE A 51 -7.43 12.60 -4.20
C PHE A 51 -6.73 13.68 -5.04
N ILE A 52 -5.45 13.46 -5.39
CA ILE A 52 -4.70 14.37 -6.28
C ILE A 52 -5.28 14.33 -7.71
N TRP A 53 -5.73 13.17 -8.19
CA TRP A 53 -6.35 13.05 -9.52
C TRP A 53 -7.77 13.63 -9.59
N GLN A 54 -8.54 13.57 -8.50
CA GLN A 54 -9.87 14.21 -8.43
C GLN A 54 -9.82 15.74 -8.25
N GLY A 55 -8.62 16.32 -8.08
CA GLY A 55 -8.39 17.76 -7.96
C GLY A 55 -8.19 18.51 -9.28
N TYR A 56 -8.19 17.81 -10.42
CA TYR A 56 -8.19 18.45 -11.74
C TYR A 56 -9.64 18.65 -12.20
N PRO A 57 -10.16 19.89 -12.27
CA PRO A 57 -11.42 20.14 -12.95
C PRO A 57 -11.28 19.77 -14.43
N GLU A 58 -12.27 19.07 -14.98
CA GLU A 58 -12.41 18.80 -16.43
C GLU A 58 -12.70 20.09 -17.26
N GLU A 59 -12.33 21.26 -16.75
CA GLU A 59 -12.44 22.54 -17.46
C GLU A 59 -11.09 22.87 -18.08
N GLU A 60 -10.85 22.39 -19.31
CA GLU A 60 -10.04 23.04 -20.37
C GLU A 60 -9.68 22.03 -21.47
N LEU A 61 -10.69 21.42 -22.10
CA LEU A 61 -10.53 20.79 -23.41
C LEU A 61 -11.78 21.05 -24.26
N ASP A 62 -12.01 22.32 -24.61
CA ASP A 62 -12.73 22.65 -25.84
C ASP A 62 -12.05 23.86 -26.51
N PRO A 63 -11.24 23.65 -27.56
CA PRO A 63 -10.74 24.72 -28.41
C PRO A 63 -11.74 24.99 -29.54
N ASP A 64 -12.51 26.07 -29.43
CA ASP A 64 -13.17 26.74 -30.58
C ASP A 64 -12.27 27.86 -31.15
#